data_AF-Q9FS20-F1
#
_entry.id   AF-Q9FS20-F1
#
_cell.length_a   1.000
_cell.length_b   1.000
_cell.length_c   1.000
_cell.angle_alpha   90.00
_cell.angle_beta   90.00
_cell.angle_gamma   90.00
#
_symmetry.space_group_name_H-M   'P 1'
#
loop_
_entity.id
_entity.type
_entity.pdbx_description
1 polymer ?
#
loop_
_entity_poly.entity_id
_entity_poly.type
_entity_poly.pdbx_seq_one_letter_code
_entity_poly.pdbx_strand_id
1 'polypeptide(L)'
;MELLIKLITFLLFSMPAITSSQYLGNNLLTSRKIFLKQEEISSYAVVFDAGSTGSRIHVYHFNQNLDLLHIGKGVEYYNKITPGLSSYANNPEQAAKSLIPLLEQAEDVVPDDLQPKTPVRLG
;
A
#
# COMPACT_ATOMS: atom_id res chain seq x y z
N MET A 1 8.52 12.07 -51.18
CA MET A 1 9.52 11.29 -50.42
C MET A 1 10.37 12.16 -49.51
N GLU A 2 10.87 13.31 -49.98
CA GLU A 2 11.67 14.26 -49.18
C GLU A 2 11.07 14.66 -47.82
N LEU A 3 9.76 14.91 -47.76
CA LEU A 3 9.10 15.34 -46.52
C LEU A 3 9.04 14.23 -45.46
N LEU A 4 8.89 12.98 -45.90
CA LEU A 4 8.84 11.80 -45.03
C LEU A 4 10.22 11.51 -44.42
N ILE A 5 11.28 11.66 -45.22
CA ILE A 5 12.66 11.46 -44.79
C ILE A 5 13.04 12.52 -43.73
N LYS A 6 12.63 13.78 -43.94
CA LYS A 6 12.84 14.87 -42.97
C LYS A 6 12.09 14.66 -41.65
N LEU A 7 10.88 14.13 -41.71
CA LEU A 7 10.09 13.82 -40.51
C LEU A 7 10.73 12.69 -39.68
N ILE A 8 11.23 11.64 -40.34
CA ILE A 8 11.89 10.51 -39.68
C ILE A 8 13.23 10.95 -39.05
N THR A 9 14.02 11.77 -39.76
CA THR A 9 15.28 12.29 -39.20
C THR A 9 15.05 13.24 -38.03
N PHE A 10 14.01 14.07 -38.05
CA PHE A 10 13.64 14.93 -36.92
C PHE A 10 13.20 14.10 -35.69
N LEU A 11 12.44 13.02 -35.89
CA LEU A 11 12.02 12.11 -34.82
C LEU A 11 13.21 11.37 -34.19
N LEU A 12 14.17 10.92 -35.00
CA LEU A 12 15.38 10.26 -34.52
C LEU A 12 16.32 11.20 -33.75
N PHE A 13 16.33 12.49 -34.07
CA PHE A 13 17.20 13.48 -33.41
C PHE A 13 16.59 14.13 -32.16
N SER A 14 15.26 14.00 -31.98
CA SER A 14 14.53 14.57 -30.84
C SER A 14 14.30 13.58 -29.69
N MET A 15 14.69 12.31 -29.85
CA MET A 15 14.69 11.35 -28.75
C MET A 15 15.94 11.56 -27.88
N PRO A 16 15.79 11.76 -26.56
CA PRO A 16 16.95 11.72 -25.67
C PRO A 16 17.61 10.35 -25.78
N ALA A 17 18.92 10.33 -25.99
CA ALA A 17 19.69 9.09 -25.95
C ALA A 17 19.46 8.43 -24.59
N ILE A 18 18.79 7.27 -24.58
CA ILE A 18 18.77 6.39 -23.40
C ILE A 18 20.18 5.80 -23.31
N THR A 19 21.07 6.52 -22.63
CA THR A 19 22.37 6.01 -22.23
C THR A 19 22.13 4.98 -21.11
N SER A 20 22.34 3.71 -21.45
CA SER A 20 22.36 2.58 -20.54
C SER A 20 23.47 2.73 -19.50
N SER A 21 23.15 2.72 -18.20
CA SER A 21 24.11 2.36 -17.16
C SER A 21 23.37 2.00 -15.87
N GLN A 22 23.17 0.71 -15.62
CA GLN A 22 23.02 0.09 -14.28
C GLN A 22 22.75 -1.43 -14.41
N TYR A 23 23.65 -2.14 -15.09
CA TYR A 23 23.75 -3.61 -15.02
C TYR A 23 25.23 -4.01 -15.10
N LEU A 24 26.09 -3.56 -14.16
CA LEU A 24 27.39 -4.21 -13.91
C LEU A 24 28.17 -3.84 -12.63
N GLY A 25 27.77 -2.88 -11.78
CA GLY A 25 28.42 -2.67 -10.46
C GLY A 25 27.47 -3.17 -9.39
N ASN A 26 27.79 -4.13 -8.52
CA ASN A 26 28.62 -3.88 -7.34
C ASN A 26 29.05 -5.20 -6.66
N ASN A 27 29.91 -6.01 -7.30
CA ASN A 27 30.57 -7.14 -6.61
C ASN A 27 32.02 -6.86 -6.21
N LEU A 28 32.44 -5.60 -6.20
CA LEU A 28 33.76 -5.19 -5.75
C LEU A 28 33.63 -3.82 -5.10
N LEU A 29 33.70 -3.83 -3.78
CA LEU A 29 34.37 -2.85 -2.91
C LEU A 29 33.62 -2.66 -1.58
N THR A 30 34.32 -3.13 -0.54
CA THR A 30 34.46 -2.50 0.79
C THR A 30 33.34 -2.71 1.81
N SER A 31 33.52 -3.74 2.64
CA SER A 31 33.78 -3.66 4.09
C SER A 31 33.23 -2.48 4.91
N ARG A 32 32.05 -1.96 4.58
CA ARG A 32 31.17 -1.24 5.52
C ARG A 32 29.82 -1.93 5.51
N LYS A 33 29.72 -3.03 6.27
CA LYS A 33 28.46 -3.39 6.92
C LYS A 33 28.13 -2.32 7.98
N ILE A 34 27.96 -1.08 7.56
CA ILE A 34 26.96 -0.24 8.19
C ILE A 34 25.70 -0.72 7.50
N PHE A 35 24.97 -1.59 8.19
CA PHE A 35 23.62 -1.99 7.81
C PHE A 35 22.80 -0.69 7.81
N LEU A 36 22.86 0.06 6.70
CA LEU A 36 21.77 0.95 6.36
C LEU A 36 20.59 0.01 6.27
N LYS A 37 19.72 0.06 7.29
CA LYS A 37 18.39 -0.50 7.24
C LYS A 37 17.78 0.15 6.00
N GLN A 38 17.90 -0.52 4.86
CA GLN A 38 17.21 -0.14 3.65
C GLN A 38 15.75 -0.25 4.08
N GLU A 39 15.11 0.87 4.39
CA GLU A 39 13.70 0.87 4.70
C GLU A 39 13.02 0.44 3.41
N GLU A 40 12.63 -0.84 3.36
CA GLU A 40 11.90 -1.35 2.23
C GLU A 40 10.62 -0.52 2.13
N ILE A 41 10.46 0.13 0.98
CA ILE A 41 9.29 0.94 0.70
C ILE A 41 8.10 -0.02 0.74
N SER A 42 7.29 0.12 1.78
CA SER A 42 6.10 -0.69 2.01
C SER A 42 4.98 0.22 2.49
N SER A 43 3.75 -0.24 2.31
CA SER A 43 2.56 0.52 2.65
C SER A 43 1.52 -0.39 3.26
N TYR A 44 0.67 0.18 4.11
CA TYR A 44 -0.49 -0.51 4.65
C TYR A 44 -1.76 0.03 4.01
N ALA A 45 -2.84 -0.75 4.06
CA ALA A 45 -4.19 -0.26 3.78
C ALA A 45 -5.18 -0.91 4.74
N VAL A 46 -6.11 -0.12 5.26
CA VAL A 46 -7.18 -0.58 6.15
C VAL A 46 -8.51 -0.47 5.43
N VAL A 47 -9.26 -1.56 5.37
CA VAL A 47 -10.57 -1.63 4.72
C VAL A 47 -11.60 -2.21 5.67
N PHE A 48 -12.66 -1.44 5.91
CA PHE A 48 -13.86 -1.91 6.56
C PHE A 48 -14.86 -2.43 5.52
N ASP A 49 -15.46 -3.58 5.80
CA ASP A 49 -16.62 -4.13 5.09
C ASP A 49 -17.82 -4.08 6.03
N ALA A 50 -18.74 -3.13 5.79
CA ALA A 50 -19.87 -2.85 6.64
C ALA A 50 -21.13 -3.62 6.20
N GLY A 51 -21.14 -4.93 6.46
CA GLY A 51 -22.28 -5.79 6.20
C GLY A 51 -23.48 -5.55 7.13
N SER A 52 -24.67 -5.97 6.71
CA SER A 52 -25.90 -5.87 7.51
C SER A 52 -25.89 -6.74 8.78
N THR A 53 -25.16 -7.87 8.74
CA THR A 53 -25.07 -8.83 9.85
C THR A 53 -23.86 -8.62 10.74
N GLY A 54 -22.92 -7.78 10.32
CA GLY A 54 -21.68 -7.51 11.05
C GLY A 54 -20.71 -6.70 10.21
N SER A 55 -19.83 -5.98 10.88
CA SER A 55 -18.74 -5.21 10.26
C SER A 55 -17.44 -5.98 10.38
N ARG A 56 -16.59 -5.91 9.36
CA ARG A 56 -15.28 -6.56 9.32
C ARG A 56 -14.21 -5.51 9.08
N ILE A 57 -13.00 -5.79 9.53
CA ILE A 57 -11.81 -5.03 9.18
C ILE A 57 -10.77 -5.94 8.53
N HIS A 58 -10.14 -5.40 7.51
CA HIS A 58 -9.02 -6.01 6.81
C HIS A 58 -7.86 -5.03 6.84
N VAL A 59 -6.68 -5.49 7.27
CA VAL A 59 -5.44 -4.73 7.15
C VAL A 59 -4.50 -5.49 6.24
N TYR A 60 -4.03 -4.83 5.19
CA TYR A 60 -3.08 -5.37 4.24
C TYR A 60 -1.74 -4.65 4.37
N HIS A 61 -0.65 -5.38 4.13
CA HIS A 61 0.71 -4.85 4.04
C HIS A 61 1.25 -5.16 2.65
N PHE A 62 1.76 -4.15 1.94
CA PHE A 62 2.24 -4.27 0.58
C PHE A 62 3.71 -3.89 0.48
N ASN A 63 4.47 -4.60 -0.34
CA ASN A 63 5.78 -4.12 -0.78
C ASN A 63 5.64 -3.09 -1.93
N GLN A 64 6.76 -2.54 -2.37
CA GLN A 64 6.85 -1.60 -3.51
C GLN A 64 6.30 -2.13 -4.85
N ASN A 65 6.16 -3.46 -5.01
CA ASN A 65 5.60 -4.10 -6.19
C ASN A 65 4.10 -4.43 -6.05
N LEU A 66 3.46 -4.01 -4.95
CA LEU A 66 2.09 -4.34 -4.57
C LEU A 66 1.86 -5.83 -4.24
N ASP A 67 2.92 -6.58 -3.94
CA ASP A 67 2.76 -7.92 -3.39
C ASP A 67 2.33 -7.84 -1.92
N LEU A 68 1.43 -8.73 -1.51
CA LEU A 68 1.03 -8.85 -0.11
C LEU A 68 2.17 -9.44 0.73
N LEU A 69 2.51 -8.73 1.79
CA LEU A 69 3.43 -9.13 2.84
C LEU A 69 2.64 -9.77 3.99
N HIS A 70 3.33 -10.59 4.77
CA HIS A 70 2.68 -11.30 5.88
C HIS A 70 2.46 -10.38 7.07
N ILE A 71 1.25 -10.46 7.64
CA ILE A 71 0.92 -9.93 8.95
C ILE A 71 0.66 -11.12 9.88
N GLY A 72 1.58 -11.35 10.81
CA GLY A 72 1.54 -12.54 11.69
C GLY A 72 1.61 -13.84 10.90
N LYS A 73 0.51 -14.60 10.86
CA LYS A 73 0.43 -15.92 10.19
C LYS A 73 -0.26 -15.90 8.82
N GLY A 74 -0.75 -14.73 8.38
CA GLY A 74 -1.51 -14.58 7.14
C GLY A 74 -1.00 -13.43 6.28
N VAL A 75 -1.66 -13.21 5.15
CA VAL A 75 -1.40 -12.08 4.22
C VAL A 75 -2.23 -10.83 4.56
N GLU A 76 -3.10 -10.92 5.56
CA GLU A 76 -3.89 -9.83 6.09
C GLU A 76 -4.10 -10.03 7.61
N TYR A 77 -4.36 -8.94 8.31
CA TYR A 77 -5.06 -9.00 9.59
C TYR A 77 -6.57 -8.91 9.33
N TYR A 78 -7.34 -9.79 9.98
CA TYR A 78 -8.79 -9.85 9.85
C TYR A 78 -9.44 -9.90 11.21
N ASN A 79 -10.48 -9.10 11.41
CA ASN A 79 -11.40 -9.27 12.52
C ASN A 79 -12.83 -8.87 12.16
N LYS A 80 -13.81 -9.31 12.96
CA LYS A 80 -15.24 -9.08 12.75
C LYS A 80 -15.96 -8.79 14.07
N ILE A 81 -16.91 -7.87 14.01
CA ILE A 81 -17.89 -7.60 15.07
C ILE A 81 -19.33 -7.86 14.58
N THR A 82 -20.24 -7.95 15.55
CA THR A 82 -21.69 -8.01 15.33
C THR A 82 -22.41 -7.20 16.41
N PRO A 83 -23.56 -6.57 16.14
CA PRO A 83 -24.29 -6.58 14.87
C PRO A 83 -23.65 -5.67 13.80
N GLY A 84 -24.24 -5.63 12.60
CA GLY A 84 -23.79 -4.77 11.51
C GLY A 84 -24.32 -3.34 11.60
N LEU A 85 -23.80 -2.43 10.76
CA LEU A 85 -24.16 -1.00 10.82
C LEU A 85 -25.66 -0.75 10.64
N SER A 86 -26.34 -1.56 9.82
CA SER A 86 -27.80 -1.42 9.60
C SER A 86 -28.63 -1.60 10.87
N SER A 87 -28.13 -2.32 11.88
CA SER A 87 -28.80 -2.47 13.17
C SER A 87 -28.86 -1.16 13.97
N TYR A 88 -28.07 -0.16 13.59
CA TYR A 88 -28.00 1.15 14.21
C TYR A 88 -28.64 2.25 13.35
N ALA A 89 -29.54 1.93 12.42
CA ALA A 89 -30.15 2.89 11.49
C ALA A 89 -30.74 4.14 12.18
N ASN A 90 -31.29 3.97 13.39
CA ASN A 90 -31.89 5.06 14.17
C ASN A 90 -30.88 5.79 15.08
N ASN A 91 -29.63 5.34 15.14
CA ASN A 91 -28.56 5.93 15.96
C ASN A 91 -27.19 5.85 15.24
N PRO A 92 -26.93 6.75 14.27
CA PRO A 92 -25.68 6.76 13.51
C PRO A 92 -24.41 6.93 14.36
N GLU A 93 -24.50 7.64 15.48
CA GLU A 93 -23.37 7.80 16.40
C GLU A 93 -22.98 6.45 17.02
N GLN A 94 -23.97 5.65 17.41
CA GLN A 94 -23.73 4.29 17.90
C GLN A 94 -23.18 3.37 16.80
N ALA A 95 -23.59 3.57 15.54
CA ALA A 95 -23.03 2.86 14.40
C ALA A 95 -21.52 3.13 14.27
N ALA A 96 -21.10 4.39 14.36
CA ALA A 96 -19.69 4.77 14.33
C ALA A 96 -18.92 4.20 15.53
N LYS A 97 -19.49 4.34 16.74
CA LYS A 97 -18.91 3.78 17.97
C LYS A 97 -18.72 2.26 17.92
N SER A 98 -19.60 1.55 17.21
CA SER A 98 -19.47 0.10 17.05
C SER A 98 -18.17 -0.30 16.35
N LEU A 99 -17.60 0.55 15.49
CA LEU A 99 -16.39 0.25 14.71
C LEU A 99 -15.09 0.52 15.48
N ILE A 100 -15.15 1.23 16.62
CA ILE A 100 -13.96 1.62 17.40
C ILE A 100 -13.07 0.42 17.76
N PRO A 101 -13.59 -0.71 18.28
CA PRO A 101 -12.74 -1.84 18.66
C PRO A 101 -11.98 -2.46 17.48
N LEU A 102 -12.54 -2.37 16.26
CA LEU A 102 -11.86 -2.82 15.06
C LEU A 102 -10.76 -1.82 14.64
N LEU A 103 -11.03 -0.52 14.76
CA LEU A 103 -10.06 0.52 14.42
C LEU A 103 -8.83 0.48 15.34
N GLU A 104 -9.04 0.35 16.65
CA GLU A 104 -7.95 0.21 17.64
C GLU A 104 -7.04 -0.98 17.32
N GLN A 105 -7.62 -2.10 16.89
CA GLN A 105 -6.85 -3.27 16.46
C GLN A 105 -6.05 -3.04 15.17
N ALA A 106 -6.57 -2.24 14.23
CA ALA A 106 -5.79 -1.85 13.05
C ALA A 106 -4.65 -0.89 13.42
N GLU A 107 -4.87 0.01 14.38
CA GLU A 107 -3.81 0.89 14.91
C GLU A 107 -2.68 0.06 15.56
N ASP A 108 -3.00 -0.99 16.31
CA ASP A 108 -2.00 -1.90 16.89
C ASP A 108 -1.20 -2.69 15.82
N VAL A 109 -1.81 -2.95 14.66
CA VAL A 109 -1.18 -3.69 13.55
C VAL A 109 -0.31 -2.79 12.67
N VAL A 110 -0.73 -1.55 12.44
CA VAL A 110 -0.03 -0.60 11.56
C VAL A 110 1.00 0.18 12.37
N PRO A 111 2.30 0.15 12.01
CA PRO A 111 3.33 0.93 12.69
C PRO A 111 2.99 2.43 12.78
N ASP A 112 3.24 3.05 13.93
CA ASP A 112 2.89 4.46 14.23
C ASP A 112 3.39 5.45 13.17
N ASP A 113 4.57 5.21 12.61
CA ASP A 113 5.20 6.04 11.57
C ASP A 113 4.52 5.92 10.19
N LEU A 114 3.77 4.84 9.98
CA LEU A 114 3.02 4.56 8.75
C LEU A 114 1.52 4.86 8.88
N GLN A 115 0.97 4.99 10.10
CA GLN A 115 -0.44 5.34 10.31
C GLN A 115 -0.87 6.61 9.55
N PRO A 116 -0.13 7.75 9.56
CA PRO A 116 -0.53 8.96 8.84
C PRO A 116 -0.60 8.80 7.31
N LYS A 117 0.07 7.78 6.76
CA LYS A 117 0.12 7.49 5.32
C LYS A 117 -0.81 6.35 4.90
N THR A 118 -1.39 5.66 5.88
CA THR A 118 -2.20 4.45 5.65
C THR A 118 -3.63 4.86 5.29
N PRO A 119 -4.10 4.60 4.06
CA PRO A 119 -5.48 4.87 3.71
C PRO A 119 -6.42 3.97 4.51
N VAL A 120 -7.48 4.57 5.07
CA VAL A 120 -8.60 3.88 5.69
C VAL A 120 -9.83 4.06 4.80
N ARG A 121 -10.48 2.96 4.44
CA ARG A 121 -11.69 2.94 3.60
C ARG A 121 -12.80 2.16 4.30
N LEU A 122 -14.04 2.56 4.08
CA LEU A 122 -15.22 1.83 4.52
C LEU A 122 -16.13 1.63 3.31
N GLY A 123 -16.49 0.37 3.06
CA GLY A 123 -17.40 -0.08 2.00
C GLY A 123 -18.73 -0.59 2.56
#